data_AF-A0AAD5YWV4-F1
#
_entry.id   AF-A0AAD5YWV4-F1
#
_cell.length_a   1.000
_cell.length_b   1.000
_cell.length_c   1.000
_cell.angle_alpha   90.00
_cell.angle_beta   90.00
_cell.angle_gamma   90.00
#
_symmetry.space_group_name_H-M   'P 1'
#
loop_
_entity.id
_entity.type
_entity.pdbx_description
1 polymer ?
#
loop_
_entity_poly.entity_id
_entity_poly.type
_entity_poly.pdbx_seq_one_letter_code
_entity_poly.pdbx_strand_id
1 'polypeptide(L)'
;MLSSLRSIAARSLPAHVRYISQSQAGANQDVMSDLFVSFRVGSTPSSAAAPLGLLNEEPLRKPTPFNKIEVANALEQRKSQSDILLHINALTKAPPMPILRQAVLLAAPAVKVVSHKVSSKAVFKPFALSERQRTKKAIDWILNHSKGRPGWTRGERIARECIGILQGSSGLFKTKEEVHKQAMVSRCVELISYYRKPVLTLIVSEEIFLGPFYSPFSPSFVHLLVMSPPVGSGKDSGAARILGSGTSGVAELLIFHPVDTVAKRLMSNKNKVSFQTISPIIFRDAATKPVLTKFFSLFPGLGYAAGYKVAQRIYKFGGQPYFNDVISRHYKTQFTNTFGERKGKMMMQATAGSLTGIGEVVLLPLDALKIKRQVNPEAFRGRGVIRIFMEEGTTLYRGWGWTMARNAPGSFALFGASAVTKEYVLNVQDYSKATWTQNFIASIAGAVASITVAAPLDTVKTRIQNANFEHKVSGITVVKDMLKHEGPTAFFKGLTPKILVVGPKLVFSYTIAQSLIPLFSKYV
;
A
#
# COMPACT_ATOMS: atom_id res chain seq x y z
N MET A 1 -29.03 23.54 42.00
CA MET A 1 -29.10 22.58 40.87
C MET A 1 -28.30 23.01 39.63
N LEU A 2 -28.19 24.32 39.32
CA LEU A 2 -27.41 24.87 38.19
C LEU A 2 -25.88 24.95 38.39
N SER A 3 -25.38 24.72 39.61
CA SER A 3 -23.93 24.68 39.92
C SER A 3 -23.30 23.31 39.61
N SER A 4 -24.08 22.22 39.68
CA SER A 4 -23.60 20.84 39.44
C SER A 4 -23.35 20.55 37.95
N LEU A 5 -24.14 21.14 37.05
CA LEU A 5 -23.99 21.01 35.58
C LEU A 5 -22.76 21.74 35.01
N ARG A 6 -22.19 22.71 35.77
CA ARG A 6 -20.96 23.44 35.38
C ARG A 6 -19.71 22.55 35.43
N SER A 7 -19.70 21.50 36.25
CA SER A 7 -18.53 20.65 36.44
C SER A 7 -18.41 19.50 35.42
N ILE A 8 -19.52 19.10 34.80
CA ILE A 8 -19.59 17.92 33.92
C ILE A 8 -19.22 18.27 32.48
N ALA A 9 -19.60 19.47 31.98
CA ALA A 9 -19.31 19.89 30.60
C ALA A 9 -17.86 20.37 30.38
N ALA A 10 -17.15 20.83 31.42
CA ALA A 10 -15.76 21.28 31.31
C ALA A 10 -14.72 20.14 31.36
N ARG A 11 -15.13 18.93 31.78
CA ARG A 11 -14.27 17.74 31.90
C ARG A 11 -14.24 16.88 30.64
N SER A 12 -15.06 17.16 29.61
CA SER A 12 -15.21 16.33 28.40
C SER A 12 -14.35 16.76 27.20
N LEU A 13 -13.52 17.81 27.34
CA LEU A 13 -12.62 18.25 26.26
C LEU A 13 -11.20 17.68 26.45
N PRO A 14 -10.63 17.02 25.42
CA PRO A 14 -9.25 16.49 25.46
C PRO A 14 -8.21 17.58 25.76
N ALA A 15 -7.15 17.23 26.52
CA ALA A 15 -6.11 18.16 26.96
C ALA A 15 -5.38 18.93 25.82
N HIS A 16 -5.31 18.36 24.61
CA HIS A 16 -4.67 19.02 23.45
C HIS A 16 -5.47 20.23 22.92
N VAL A 17 -6.74 20.38 23.30
CA VAL A 17 -7.57 21.54 22.92
C VAL A 17 -7.29 22.75 23.82
N ARG A 18 -6.71 22.54 25.02
CA ARG A 18 -6.39 23.61 25.97
C ARG A 18 -5.05 24.33 25.69
N TYR A 19 -4.24 23.81 24.77
CA TYR A 19 -2.85 24.23 24.54
C TYR A 19 -2.57 24.74 23.12
N ILE A 20 -3.52 25.47 22.50
CA ILE A 20 -3.31 26.08 21.18
C ILE A 20 -3.49 27.60 21.28
N SER A 21 -2.51 28.23 21.94
CA SER A 21 -2.15 29.61 21.65
C SER A 21 -0.62 29.68 21.68
N GLN A 22 0.03 29.73 20.52
CA GLN A 22 1.18 30.62 20.24
C GLN A 22 1.94 30.40 18.92
N SER A 23 1.74 29.34 18.11
CA SER A 23 2.74 29.06 17.04
C SER A 23 2.36 29.20 15.56
N GLN A 24 1.23 29.79 15.14
CA GLN A 24 0.96 29.96 13.69
C GLN A 24 0.12 31.20 13.33
N ALA A 25 0.76 32.37 13.34
CA ALA A 25 0.15 33.64 12.94
C ALA A 25 0.63 34.22 11.58
N GLY A 26 1.64 33.62 10.92
CA GLY A 26 2.34 34.32 9.82
C GLY A 26 1.91 34.07 8.37
N ALA A 27 1.06 33.08 8.05
CA ALA A 27 0.96 32.59 6.66
C ALA A 27 -0.46 32.49 6.06
N ASN A 28 -1.47 33.22 6.59
CA ASN A 28 -2.87 32.93 6.22
C ASN A 28 -3.80 34.14 6.04
N GLN A 29 -3.31 35.36 5.77
CA GLN A 29 -4.22 36.49 5.55
C GLN A 29 -5.09 36.34 4.28
N ASP A 30 -4.55 35.80 3.18
CA ASP A 30 -5.31 35.60 1.93
C ASP A 30 -6.31 34.44 1.98
N VAL A 31 -6.04 33.42 2.80
CA VAL A 31 -6.96 32.28 2.99
C VAL A 31 -8.18 32.68 3.84
N MET A 32 -8.03 33.72 4.68
CA MET A 32 -9.08 34.20 5.57
C MET A 32 -10.16 35.00 4.86
N SER A 33 -9.80 35.83 3.87
CA SER A 33 -10.78 36.54 3.04
C SER A 33 -11.63 35.55 2.23
N ASP A 34 -11.03 34.48 1.72
CA ASP A 34 -11.71 33.40 0.99
C ASP A 34 -12.62 32.51 1.86
N LEU A 35 -12.25 32.26 3.11
CA LEU A 35 -13.06 31.49 4.07
C LEU A 35 -14.43 32.14 4.23
N PHE A 36 -14.43 33.46 4.38
CA PHE A 36 -15.61 34.28 4.62
C PHE A 36 -16.45 34.51 3.37
N VAL A 37 -15.82 34.58 2.18
CA VAL A 37 -16.51 34.61 0.88
C VAL A 37 -17.14 33.25 0.53
N SER A 38 -16.62 32.13 1.01
CA SER A 38 -17.14 30.79 0.65
C SER A 38 -18.40 30.36 1.41
N PHE A 39 -18.75 31.00 2.54
CA PHE A 39 -20.03 30.80 3.22
C PHE A 39 -21.26 31.36 2.45
N ARG A 40 -21.01 32.00 1.29
CA ARG A 40 -21.94 32.85 0.54
C ARG A 40 -22.95 32.12 -0.36
N VAL A 41 -22.69 30.91 -0.88
CA VAL A 41 -23.36 30.51 -2.13
C VAL A 41 -24.11 29.16 -2.10
N GLY A 42 -25.44 29.27 -2.21
CA GLY A 42 -26.30 28.33 -2.92
C GLY A 42 -26.90 29.01 -4.15
N SER A 43 -26.09 29.27 -5.17
CA SER A 43 -26.50 29.63 -6.56
C SER A 43 -25.26 29.71 -7.46
N THR A 44 -25.26 28.95 -8.56
CA THR A 44 -24.16 28.73 -9.51
C THR A 44 -23.46 30.00 -10.03
N PRO A 45 -22.12 30.00 -10.26
CA PRO A 45 -21.49 30.99 -11.12
C PRO A 45 -21.01 30.41 -12.46
N SER A 46 -21.28 31.20 -13.49
CA SER A 46 -20.93 31.06 -14.91
C SER A 46 -19.41 31.09 -15.17
N SER A 47 -19.04 30.47 -16.29
CA SER A 47 -17.70 30.29 -16.85
C SER A 47 -17.12 31.60 -17.41
N ALA A 48 -15.85 31.91 -17.09
CA ALA A 48 -14.90 32.52 -18.03
C ALA A 48 -13.47 32.41 -17.46
N ALA A 49 -12.56 31.84 -18.26
CA ALA A 49 -11.12 31.80 -17.98
C ALA A 49 -10.42 32.96 -18.72
N ALA A 50 -9.35 33.50 -18.15
CA ALA A 50 -8.40 34.36 -18.85
C ALA A 50 -6.94 33.99 -18.46
N PRO A 51 -5.96 34.12 -19.37
CA PRO A 51 -4.63 33.54 -19.23
C PRO A 51 -3.63 34.46 -18.50
N LEU A 52 -2.56 33.83 -17.97
CA LEU A 52 -1.44 34.46 -17.28
C LEU A 52 -0.63 35.38 -18.20
N GLY A 53 -0.46 36.64 -17.77
CA GLY A 53 0.45 37.65 -18.34
C GLY A 53 1.19 38.40 -17.23
N LEU A 54 2.40 38.85 -17.56
CA LEU A 54 3.49 39.37 -16.73
C LEU A 54 3.15 40.58 -15.83
N LEU A 55 3.96 40.70 -14.77
CA LEU A 55 4.08 41.81 -13.81
C LEU A 55 3.99 43.19 -14.51
N ASN A 56 2.88 43.90 -14.32
CA ASN A 56 2.76 45.34 -14.56
C ASN A 56 1.91 45.93 -13.43
N GLU A 57 2.36 47.06 -12.88
CA GLU A 57 1.67 47.77 -11.80
C GLU A 57 0.23 48.11 -12.20
N GLU A 58 -0.75 47.78 -11.35
CA GLU A 58 -2.14 48.18 -11.58
C GLU A 58 -2.27 49.71 -11.44
N PRO A 59 -2.85 50.42 -12.43
CA PRO A 59 -3.19 51.82 -12.26
C PRO A 59 -4.35 51.95 -11.27
N LEU A 60 -4.31 53.02 -10.45
CA LEU A 60 -5.36 53.40 -9.51
C LEU A 60 -6.77 53.26 -10.12
N ARG A 61 -7.50 52.24 -9.65
CA ARG A 61 -8.87 51.93 -10.07
C ARG A 61 -9.78 53.09 -9.65
N LYS A 62 -10.34 53.83 -10.62
CA LYS A 62 -11.36 54.87 -10.34
C LYS A 62 -12.53 54.25 -9.56
N PRO A 63 -13.09 54.94 -8.54
CA PRO A 63 -14.18 54.39 -7.74
C PRO A 63 -15.42 54.18 -8.60
N THR A 64 -15.81 52.92 -8.76
CA THR A 64 -17.08 52.53 -9.36
C THR A 64 -18.24 52.99 -8.48
N PRO A 65 -19.39 53.40 -9.04
CA PRO A 65 -20.54 53.85 -8.26
C PRO A 65 -21.01 52.74 -7.30
N PHE A 66 -21.24 53.10 -6.04
CA PHE A 66 -21.64 52.17 -4.98
C PHE A 66 -23.01 51.55 -5.26
N ASN A 67 -23.01 50.29 -5.67
CA ASN A 67 -24.23 49.52 -5.89
C ASN A 67 -24.85 49.13 -4.53
N LYS A 68 -26.03 49.69 -4.19
CA LYS A 68 -26.72 49.44 -2.91
C LYS A 68 -26.94 47.94 -2.63
N ILE A 69 -27.09 47.13 -3.68
CA ILE A 69 -27.25 45.68 -3.59
C ILE A 69 -25.97 44.99 -3.11
N GLU A 70 -24.79 45.46 -3.54
CA GLU A 70 -23.51 44.90 -3.11
C GLU A 70 -23.22 45.22 -1.64
N VAL A 71 -23.57 46.43 -1.19
CA VAL A 71 -23.43 46.86 0.20
C VAL A 71 -24.37 46.07 1.12
N ALA A 72 -25.62 45.87 0.72
CA ALA A 72 -26.59 45.05 1.46
C ALA A 72 -26.10 43.60 1.61
N ASN A 73 -25.61 43.00 0.52
CA ASN A 73 -25.02 41.67 0.52
C ASN A 73 -23.77 41.56 1.43
N ALA A 74 -22.91 42.58 1.44
CA ALA A 74 -21.72 42.62 2.31
C ALA A 74 -22.09 42.76 3.80
N LEU A 75 -23.15 43.51 4.12
CA LEU A 75 -23.65 43.66 5.49
C LEU A 75 -24.31 42.37 5.99
N GLU A 76 -25.08 41.69 5.15
CA GLU A 76 -25.68 40.39 5.48
C GLU A 76 -24.61 39.30 5.69
N GLN A 77 -23.52 39.35 4.90
CA GLN A 77 -22.34 38.49 5.09
C GLN A 77 -21.67 38.72 6.44
N ARG A 78 -21.44 39.98 6.84
CA ARG A 78 -20.85 40.30 8.16
C ARG A 78 -21.75 39.85 9.32
N LYS A 79 -23.07 40.01 9.18
CA LYS A 79 -24.04 39.53 10.18
C LYS A 79 -24.01 38.01 10.33
N SER A 80 -24.03 37.26 9.22
CA SER A 80 -23.93 35.79 9.21
C SER A 80 -22.64 35.26 9.85
N GLN A 81 -21.51 35.92 9.60
CA GLN A 81 -20.21 35.55 10.18
C GLN A 81 -20.15 35.82 11.68
N SER A 82 -20.65 36.98 12.11
CA SER A 82 -20.74 37.34 13.52
C SER A 82 -21.64 36.35 14.27
N ASP A 83 -22.77 35.96 13.69
CA ASP A 83 -23.73 35.01 14.28
C ASP A 83 -23.11 33.62 14.55
N ILE A 84 -22.34 33.08 13.59
CA ILE A 84 -21.62 31.80 13.78
C ILE A 84 -20.61 31.91 14.92
N LEU A 85 -19.81 32.98 14.96
CA LEU A 85 -18.78 33.16 15.98
C LEU A 85 -19.39 33.39 17.37
N LEU A 86 -20.51 34.11 17.45
CA LEU A 86 -21.29 34.30 18.68
C LEU A 86 -21.80 32.95 19.21
N HIS A 87 -22.39 32.11 18.35
CA HIS A 87 -22.86 30.79 18.77
C HIS A 87 -21.72 29.85 19.16
N ILE A 88 -20.57 29.88 18.47
CA ILE A 88 -19.39 29.11 18.88
C ILE A 88 -18.92 29.56 20.26
N ASN A 89 -18.82 30.87 20.50
CA ASN A 89 -18.42 31.41 21.80
C ASN A 89 -19.43 31.02 22.89
N ALA A 90 -20.73 31.19 22.64
CA ALA A 90 -21.78 30.86 23.59
C ALA A 90 -21.79 29.37 23.99
N LEU A 91 -21.53 28.47 23.04
CA LEU A 91 -21.53 27.02 23.28
C LEU A 91 -20.23 26.52 23.94
N THR A 92 -19.09 27.14 23.65
CA THR A 92 -17.77 26.63 24.08
C THR A 92 -17.11 27.45 25.19
N LYS A 93 -17.55 28.69 25.39
CA LYS A 93 -16.93 29.72 26.26
C LYS A 93 -15.45 29.97 25.95
N ALA A 94 -15.06 29.78 24.69
CA ALA A 94 -13.68 29.91 24.24
C ALA A 94 -13.60 30.83 23.00
N PRO A 95 -12.40 31.33 22.65
CA PRO A 95 -12.21 32.16 21.47
C PRO A 95 -12.74 31.45 20.21
N PRO A 96 -13.71 32.03 19.47
CA PRO A 96 -14.44 31.29 18.45
C PRO A 96 -13.65 31.10 17.15
N MET A 97 -12.71 31.99 16.84
CA MET A 97 -11.92 31.95 15.60
C MET A 97 -10.98 30.73 15.50
N PRO A 98 -10.17 30.39 16.52
CA PRO A 98 -9.36 29.17 16.50
C PRO A 98 -10.18 27.89 16.31
N ILE A 99 -11.36 27.84 16.94
CA ILE A 99 -12.28 26.70 16.87
C ILE A 99 -12.81 26.52 15.44
N LEU A 100 -13.26 27.61 14.82
CA LEU A 100 -13.73 27.61 13.44
C LEU A 100 -12.60 27.19 12.47
N ARG A 101 -11.39 27.75 12.64
CA ARG A 101 -10.22 27.40 11.81
C ARG A 101 -9.89 25.91 11.92
N GLN A 102 -9.86 25.39 13.14
CA GLN A 102 -9.53 23.98 13.38
C GLN A 102 -10.58 23.04 12.80
N ALA A 103 -11.88 23.38 12.92
CA ALA A 103 -12.95 22.59 12.31
C ALA A 103 -12.80 22.52 10.78
N VAL A 104 -12.48 23.64 10.13
CA VAL A 104 -12.24 23.69 8.67
C VAL A 104 -11.04 22.83 8.27
N LEU A 105 -9.93 22.92 9.01
CA LEU A 105 -8.73 22.11 8.74
C LEU A 105 -8.99 20.61 8.89
N LEU A 106 -9.74 20.21 9.93
CA LEU A 106 -10.11 18.81 10.14
C LEU A 106 -11.08 18.31 9.07
N ALA A 107 -12.00 19.15 8.59
CA ALA A 107 -12.94 18.81 7.53
C ALA A 107 -12.28 18.74 6.14
N ALA A 108 -11.19 19.47 5.91
CA ALA A 108 -10.55 19.61 4.60
C ALA A 108 -10.08 18.28 3.99
N PRO A 109 -10.65 17.83 2.85
CA PRO A 109 -10.16 16.64 2.14
C PRO A 109 -8.84 16.93 1.42
N ALA A 110 -8.01 15.91 1.16
CA ALA A 110 -6.77 16.07 0.38
C ALA A 110 -7.00 15.88 -1.13
N VAL A 111 -8.06 15.15 -1.50
CA VAL A 111 -8.35 14.74 -2.87
C VAL A 111 -9.84 14.94 -3.19
N LYS A 112 -10.16 15.19 -4.45
CA LYS A 112 -11.51 15.06 -5.02
C LYS A 112 -11.54 13.90 -6.01
N VAL A 113 -12.69 13.25 -6.14
CA VAL A 113 -12.92 12.21 -7.14
C VAL A 113 -13.89 12.74 -8.18
N VAL A 114 -13.53 12.66 -9.46
CA VAL A 114 -14.38 13.08 -10.58
C VAL A 114 -14.73 11.85 -11.40
N SER A 115 -16.02 11.68 -11.68
CA SER A 115 -16.49 10.61 -12.58
C SER A 115 -16.27 11.03 -14.03
N HIS A 116 -15.61 10.17 -14.80
CA HIS A 116 -15.49 10.27 -16.24
C HIS A 116 -16.17 9.07 -16.88
N LYS A 117 -17.02 9.32 -17.87
CA LYS A 117 -17.61 8.25 -18.68
C LYS A 117 -16.58 7.81 -19.72
N VAL A 118 -16.17 6.55 -19.67
CA VAL A 118 -15.30 5.94 -20.69
C VAL A 118 -16.08 4.78 -21.30
N SER A 119 -16.55 4.96 -22.53
CA SER A 119 -17.50 4.05 -23.18
C SER A 119 -18.78 3.87 -22.33
N SER A 120 -19.19 2.63 -22.06
CA SER A 120 -20.37 2.27 -21.26
C SER A 120 -20.13 2.21 -19.74
N LYS A 121 -18.91 2.51 -19.25
CA LYS A 121 -18.56 2.43 -17.82
C LYS A 121 -18.17 3.80 -17.25
N ALA A 122 -18.65 4.10 -16.04
CA ALA A 122 -18.20 5.25 -15.27
C ALA A 122 -16.88 4.92 -14.56
N VAL A 123 -15.83 5.71 -14.83
CA VAL A 123 -14.51 5.57 -14.23
C VAL A 123 -14.25 6.78 -13.34
N PHE A 124 -13.92 6.51 -12.09
CA PHE A 124 -13.63 7.54 -11.10
C PHE A 124 -12.14 7.89 -11.11
N LYS A 125 -11.78 9.16 -11.28
CA LYS A 125 -10.39 9.65 -11.26
C LYS A 125 -10.14 10.61 -10.10
N PRO A 126 -9.12 10.37 -9.27
CA PRO A 126 -8.79 11.25 -8.15
C PRO A 126 -7.84 12.38 -8.54
N PHE A 127 -8.09 13.58 -8.03
CA PHE A 127 -7.24 14.76 -8.20
C PHE A 127 -6.86 15.32 -6.83
N ALA A 128 -5.58 15.67 -6.64
CA ALA A 128 -5.12 16.38 -5.46
C ALA A 128 -5.68 17.82 -5.46
N LEU A 129 -6.09 18.30 -4.29
CA LEU A 129 -6.63 19.65 -4.12
C LEU A 129 -5.56 20.59 -3.58
N SER A 130 -5.49 21.82 -4.11
CA SER A 130 -4.68 22.89 -3.53
C SER A 130 -5.27 23.37 -2.19
N GLU A 131 -4.47 24.02 -1.34
CA GLU A 131 -4.92 24.47 -0.01
C GLU A 131 -6.20 25.31 -0.06
N ARG A 132 -6.29 26.25 -1.00
CA ARG A 132 -7.49 27.05 -1.26
C ARG A 132 -8.71 26.18 -1.63
N GLN A 133 -8.51 25.18 -2.49
CA GLN A 133 -9.58 24.25 -2.89
C GLN A 133 -10.01 23.32 -1.75
N ARG A 134 -9.07 22.89 -0.91
CA ARG A 134 -9.32 22.06 0.27
C ARG A 134 -10.20 22.81 1.27
N THR A 135 -9.85 24.07 1.56
CA THR A 135 -10.61 24.96 2.44
C THR A 135 -12.02 25.19 1.90
N LYS A 136 -12.16 25.54 0.62
CA LYS A 136 -13.48 25.72 0.00
C LYS A 136 -14.35 24.46 0.10
N LYS A 137 -13.77 23.30 -0.22
CA LYS A 137 -14.49 22.02 -0.14
C LYS A 137 -14.88 21.67 1.30
N ALA A 138 -14.04 21.99 2.28
CA ALA A 138 -14.33 21.82 3.70
C ALA A 138 -15.54 22.64 4.13
N ILE A 139 -15.60 23.92 3.73
CA ILE A 139 -16.71 24.83 4.05
C ILE A 139 -18.00 24.31 3.43
N ASP A 140 -17.98 23.90 2.15
CA ASP A 140 -19.15 23.31 1.48
C ASP A 140 -19.66 22.08 2.24
N TRP A 141 -18.76 21.24 2.74
CA TRP A 141 -19.13 20.06 3.51
C TRP A 141 -19.70 20.42 4.88
N ILE A 142 -19.08 21.35 5.60
CA ILE A 142 -19.57 21.84 6.90
C ILE A 142 -20.97 22.43 6.73
N LEU A 143 -21.18 23.26 5.72
CA LEU A 143 -22.48 23.86 5.42
C LEU A 143 -23.55 22.81 5.15
N ASN A 144 -23.24 21.80 4.34
CA ASN A 144 -24.20 20.75 4.01
C ASN A 144 -24.53 19.85 5.21
N HIS A 145 -23.52 19.42 5.97
CA HIS A 145 -23.72 18.61 7.18
C HIS A 145 -24.41 19.39 8.31
N SER A 146 -24.19 20.69 8.40
CA SER A 146 -24.87 21.55 9.40
C SER A 146 -26.39 21.56 9.25
N LYS A 147 -26.93 21.34 8.05
CA LYS A 147 -28.40 21.30 7.83
C LYS A 147 -29.09 20.20 8.64
N GLY A 148 -28.38 19.12 8.95
CA GLY A 148 -28.89 18.01 9.77
C GLY A 148 -28.71 18.20 11.28
N ARG A 149 -28.11 19.31 11.74
CA ARG A 149 -27.93 19.58 13.17
C ARG A 149 -29.16 20.27 13.77
N PRO A 150 -29.51 19.98 15.04
CA PRO A 150 -30.57 20.70 15.74
C PRO A 150 -30.13 22.14 15.99
N GLY A 151 -31.04 23.11 15.79
CA GLY A 151 -30.79 24.53 16.02
C GLY A 151 -31.74 25.42 15.22
N TRP A 152 -32.17 26.53 15.82
CA TRP A 152 -33.18 27.42 15.22
C TRP A 152 -32.58 28.28 14.12
N THR A 153 -31.42 28.89 14.39
CA THR A 153 -30.71 29.74 13.43
C THR A 153 -29.73 28.94 12.58
N ARG A 154 -29.42 29.46 11.39
CA ARG A 154 -28.38 28.89 10.52
C ARG A 154 -27.00 28.96 11.22
N GLY A 155 -26.71 30.04 11.94
CA GLY A 155 -25.47 30.21 12.69
C GLY A 155 -25.29 29.15 13.78
N GLU A 156 -26.36 28.85 14.53
CA GLU A 156 -26.34 27.83 15.59
C GLU A 156 -26.03 26.43 15.03
N ARG A 157 -26.67 26.05 13.92
CA ARG A 157 -26.45 24.75 13.28
C ARG A 157 -25.01 24.58 12.78
N ILE A 158 -24.43 25.63 12.19
CA ILE A 158 -23.04 25.63 11.72
C ILE A 158 -22.08 25.56 12.91
N ALA A 159 -22.34 26.32 13.99
CA ALA A 159 -21.53 26.29 15.20
C ALA A 159 -21.50 24.89 15.85
N ARG A 160 -22.68 24.25 15.97
CA ARG A 160 -22.81 22.88 16.48
C ARG A 160 -22.10 21.86 15.59
N GLU A 161 -22.12 22.03 14.28
CA GLU A 161 -21.36 21.16 13.36
C GLU A 161 -19.84 21.34 13.53
N CYS A 162 -19.35 22.58 13.67
CA CYS A 162 -17.93 22.83 13.93
C CYS A 162 -17.48 22.15 15.24
N ILE A 163 -18.27 22.26 16.31
CA ILE A 163 -18.00 21.58 17.59
C ILE A 163 -18.05 20.05 17.43
N GLY A 164 -19.03 19.54 16.68
CA GLY A 164 -19.13 18.10 16.38
C GLY A 164 -17.93 17.55 15.61
N ILE A 165 -17.34 18.35 14.71
CA ILE A 165 -16.10 18.00 14.00
C ILE A 165 -14.93 17.90 14.97
N LEU A 166 -14.77 18.86 15.88
CA LEU A 166 -13.72 18.84 16.90
C LEU A 166 -13.86 17.66 17.87
N GLN A 167 -15.10 17.27 18.19
CA GLN A 167 -15.39 16.12 19.06
C GLN A 167 -15.32 14.76 18.33
N GLY A 168 -15.10 14.75 17.01
CA GLY A 168 -15.09 13.50 16.24
C GLY A 168 -16.47 12.88 15.98
N SER A 169 -17.57 13.57 16.30
CA SER A 169 -18.95 13.08 16.22
C SER A 169 -19.68 13.51 14.95
N SER A 170 -19.00 14.19 14.01
CA SER A 170 -19.58 14.63 12.75
C SER A 170 -19.67 13.51 11.71
N GLY A 171 -20.82 13.43 11.03
CA GLY A 171 -21.02 12.58 9.86
C GLY A 171 -20.12 12.95 8.66
N LEU A 172 -19.55 14.16 8.66
CA LEU A 172 -18.60 14.63 7.65
C LEU A 172 -17.36 13.73 7.54
N PHE A 173 -16.91 13.13 8.65
CA PHE A 173 -15.77 12.21 8.63
C PHE A 173 -16.04 10.96 7.79
N LYS A 174 -17.28 10.45 7.78
CA LYS A 174 -17.67 9.34 6.90
C LYS A 174 -17.58 9.73 5.44
N THR A 175 -18.09 10.91 5.08
CA THR A 175 -17.99 11.44 3.71
C THR A 175 -16.53 11.65 3.29
N LYS A 176 -15.70 12.19 4.19
CA LYS A 176 -14.25 12.38 3.95
C LYS A 176 -13.54 11.05 3.72
N GLU A 177 -13.81 10.06 4.57
CA GLU A 177 -13.24 8.73 4.48
C GLU A 177 -13.64 8.04 3.18
N GLU A 178 -14.92 8.13 2.78
CA GLU A 178 -15.44 7.53 1.56
C GLU A 178 -14.78 8.11 0.29
N VAL A 179 -14.63 9.44 0.22
CA VAL A 179 -13.94 10.10 -0.90
C VAL A 179 -12.46 9.67 -0.98
N HIS A 180 -11.78 9.50 0.16
CA HIS A 180 -10.38 9.09 0.18
C HIS A 180 -10.22 7.60 -0.13
N LYS A 181 -11.14 6.75 0.34
CA LYS A 181 -11.20 5.32 -0.01
C LYS A 181 -11.43 5.15 -1.51
N GLN A 182 -12.41 5.84 -2.07
CA GLN A 182 -12.71 5.79 -3.49
C GLN A 182 -11.51 6.29 -4.33
N ALA A 183 -10.85 7.36 -3.90
CA ALA A 183 -9.63 7.85 -4.54
C ALA A 183 -8.49 6.82 -4.52
N MET A 184 -8.31 6.10 -3.41
CA MET A 184 -7.30 5.04 -3.29
C MET A 184 -7.59 3.87 -4.24
N VAL A 185 -8.84 3.38 -4.27
CA VAL A 185 -9.29 2.32 -5.17
C VAL A 185 -9.09 2.71 -6.63
N SER A 186 -9.53 3.92 -7.00
CA SER A 186 -9.36 4.44 -8.35
C SER A 186 -7.91 4.54 -8.80
N ARG A 187 -7.00 4.97 -7.92
CA ARG A 187 -5.55 4.98 -8.20
C ARG A 187 -5.01 3.58 -8.42
N CYS A 188 -5.42 2.60 -7.62
CA CYS A 188 -5.02 1.21 -7.83
C CYS A 188 -5.49 0.68 -9.19
N VAL A 189 -6.73 0.96 -9.58
CA VAL A 189 -7.28 0.56 -10.88
C VAL A 189 -6.58 1.25 -12.05
N GLU A 190 -6.28 2.55 -11.93
CA GLU A 190 -5.56 3.30 -12.97
C GLU A 190 -4.13 2.80 -13.14
N LEU A 191 -3.44 2.47 -12.04
CA LEU A 191 -2.12 1.82 -12.09
C LEU A 191 -2.20 0.46 -12.81
N ILE A 192 -3.16 -0.39 -12.42
CA ILE A 192 -3.36 -1.70 -13.08
C ILE A 192 -3.64 -1.53 -14.58
N SER A 193 -4.47 -0.55 -14.97
CA SER A 193 -4.80 -0.26 -16.37
C SER A 193 -3.62 0.33 -17.16
N TYR A 194 -2.82 1.20 -16.54
CA TYR A 194 -1.60 1.76 -17.13
C TYR A 194 -0.57 0.65 -17.42
N TYR A 195 -0.47 -0.34 -16.54
CA TYR A 195 0.37 -1.53 -16.78
C TYR A 195 -0.30 -2.58 -17.69
N ARG A 196 -1.60 -2.48 -17.99
CA ARG A 196 -2.33 -3.45 -18.82
C ARG A 196 -1.92 -3.46 -20.28
N LYS A 197 -1.59 -2.29 -20.89
CA LYS A 197 -1.22 -2.22 -22.31
C LYS A 197 0.09 -2.95 -22.66
N PRO A 198 1.21 -2.76 -21.93
CA PRO A 198 2.42 -3.55 -22.18
C PRO A 198 2.27 -5.02 -21.75
N VAL A 199 1.39 -5.32 -20.78
CA VAL A 199 1.14 -6.69 -20.32
C VAL A 199 0.30 -7.50 -21.31
N LEU A 200 -0.72 -6.91 -21.96
CA LEU A 200 -1.50 -7.64 -22.98
C LEU A 200 -0.68 -7.92 -24.25
N THR A 201 0.21 -7.01 -24.66
CA THR A 201 1.10 -7.27 -25.81
C THR A 201 2.12 -8.38 -25.51
N LEU A 202 2.51 -8.54 -24.23
CA LEU A 202 3.33 -9.67 -23.76
C LEU A 202 2.53 -10.96 -23.54
N ILE A 203 1.24 -10.87 -23.22
CA ILE A 203 0.33 -12.04 -23.15
C ILE A 203 0.00 -12.55 -24.56
N VAL A 204 -0.10 -11.68 -25.57
CA VAL A 204 -0.16 -12.12 -26.97
C VAL A 204 1.19 -12.73 -27.44
N SER A 205 2.26 -12.51 -26.67
CA SER A 205 3.53 -13.24 -26.85
C SER A 205 3.57 -14.61 -26.15
N GLU A 206 2.46 -15.07 -25.53
CA GLU A 206 2.36 -16.43 -24.94
C GLU A 206 2.62 -17.55 -25.96
N GLU A 207 2.36 -17.32 -27.26
CA GLU A 207 2.69 -18.28 -28.33
C GLU A 207 4.19 -18.53 -28.47
N ILE A 208 5.04 -17.54 -28.14
CA ILE A 208 6.49 -17.64 -28.35
C ILE A 208 7.19 -18.36 -27.19
N PHE A 209 6.63 -18.34 -25.98
CA PHE A 209 7.26 -18.93 -24.78
C PHE A 209 6.66 -20.28 -24.34
N LEU A 210 5.41 -20.58 -24.73
CA LEU A 210 4.72 -21.83 -24.38
C LEU A 210 4.57 -22.81 -25.55
N GLY A 211 5.16 -22.51 -26.72
CA GLY A 211 5.07 -23.34 -27.93
C GLY A 211 5.36 -24.85 -27.77
N PRO A 212 6.27 -25.31 -26.89
CA PRO A 212 6.46 -26.74 -26.64
C PRO A 212 5.61 -27.33 -25.51
N PHE A 213 4.73 -26.55 -24.86
CA PHE A 213 3.87 -27.00 -23.75
C PHE A 213 2.36 -27.03 -24.09
N TYR A 214 2.00 -26.69 -25.33
CA TYR A 214 0.61 -26.81 -25.80
C TYR A 214 0.42 -28.06 -26.67
N SER A 215 0.03 -29.16 -26.01
CA SER A 215 -0.97 -30.09 -26.56
C SER A 215 -1.91 -30.49 -25.41
N PRO A 216 -3.18 -30.79 -25.70
CA PRO A 216 -4.30 -30.15 -25.05
C PRO A 216 -4.55 -30.71 -23.65
N PHE A 217 -4.56 -29.83 -22.65
CA PHE A 217 -5.13 -30.15 -21.35
C PHE A 217 -6.59 -30.59 -21.56
N SER A 218 -6.86 -31.88 -21.33
CA SER A 218 -8.19 -32.43 -21.41
C SER A 218 -9.14 -31.71 -20.44
N PRO A 219 -10.46 -31.71 -20.68
CA PRO A 219 -11.46 -31.17 -19.75
C PRO A 219 -11.29 -31.70 -18.32
N SER A 220 -10.70 -32.88 -18.15
CA SER A 220 -10.35 -33.50 -16.86
C SER A 220 -9.30 -32.73 -16.06
N PHE A 221 -8.38 -31.99 -16.68
CA PHE A 221 -7.34 -31.22 -15.99
C PHE A 221 -7.87 -29.90 -15.41
N VAL A 222 -8.83 -29.27 -16.10
CA VAL A 222 -9.62 -28.15 -15.55
C VAL A 222 -10.56 -28.65 -14.46
N HIS A 223 -11.12 -29.86 -14.60
CA HIS A 223 -11.88 -30.51 -13.54
C HIS A 223 -11.02 -30.84 -12.31
N LEU A 224 -9.74 -31.21 -12.48
CA LEU A 224 -8.78 -31.44 -11.39
C LEU A 224 -8.38 -30.15 -10.66
N LEU A 225 -8.41 -29.00 -11.35
CA LEU A 225 -8.26 -27.65 -10.76
C LEU A 225 -9.50 -27.17 -10.00
N VAL A 226 -10.67 -27.78 -10.26
CA VAL A 226 -11.97 -27.43 -9.65
C VAL A 226 -12.38 -28.43 -8.55
N MET A 227 -11.85 -29.66 -8.57
CA MET A 227 -12.01 -30.60 -7.47
C MET A 227 -11.17 -30.16 -6.28
N SER A 228 -11.85 -29.63 -5.26
CA SER A 228 -11.23 -29.48 -3.93
C SER A 228 -10.87 -30.89 -3.42
N PRO A 229 -9.58 -31.23 -3.25
CA PRO A 229 -9.24 -32.46 -2.57
C PRO A 229 -9.80 -32.39 -1.13
N PRO A 230 -10.17 -33.55 -0.54
CA PRO A 230 -10.83 -33.59 0.75
C PRO A 230 -9.99 -32.85 1.78
N VAL A 231 -10.60 -31.89 2.46
CA VAL A 231 -10.00 -31.19 3.60
C VAL A 231 -9.75 -32.25 4.67
N GLY A 232 -8.48 -32.62 4.86
CA GLY A 232 -8.09 -33.56 5.91
C GLY A 232 -8.63 -33.09 7.26
N SER A 233 -9.51 -33.89 7.86
CA SER A 233 -10.22 -33.58 9.10
C SER A 233 -9.42 -33.93 10.36
N GLY A 234 -8.14 -34.34 10.22
CA GLY A 234 -7.25 -34.69 11.32
C GLY A 234 -6.31 -33.56 11.73
N LYS A 235 -5.95 -33.49 13.02
CA LYS A 235 -4.83 -32.67 13.49
C LYS A 235 -3.51 -33.30 13.01
N ASP A 236 -3.10 -33.00 11.77
CA ASP A 236 -1.81 -33.47 11.25
C ASP A 236 -0.65 -33.08 12.16
N SER A 237 0.29 -34.02 12.35
CA SER A 237 1.52 -33.81 13.12
C SER A 237 2.30 -32.58 12.63
N GLY A 238 2.92 -31.84 13.55
CA GLY A 238 3.77 -30.69 13.20
C GLY A 238 4.90 -31.07 12.24
N ALA A 239 5.43 -32.30 12.37
CA ALA A 239 6.45 -32.84 11.48
C ALA A 239 5.92 -33.03 10.04
N ALA A 240 4.73 -33.62 9.88
CA ALA A 240 4.09 -33.80 8.57
C ALA A 240 3.84 -32.46 7.85
N ARG A 241 3.46 -31.42 8.60
CA ARG A 241 3.27 -30.06 8.04
C ARG A 241 4.59 -29.42 7.59
N ILE A 242 5.67 -29.60 8.35
CA ILE A 242 7.00 -29.09 7.98
C ILE A 242 7.51 -29.82 6.73
N LEU A 243 7.43 -31.15 6.72
CA LEU A 243 7.86 -31.97 5.58
C LEU A 243 7.04 -31.68 4.32
N GLY A 244 5.71 -31.68 4.41
CA GLY A 244 4.82 -31.42 3.28
C GLY A 244 4.96 -30.00 2.72
N SER A 245 5.08 -28.99 3.58
CA SER A 245 5.29 -27.61 3.12
C SER A 245 6.71 -27.35 2.62
N GLY A 246 7.71 -28.02 3.17
CA GLY A 246 9.10 -27.97 2.74
C GLY A 246 9.30 -28.57 1.35
N THR A 247 8.79 -29.79 1.12
CA THR A 247 8.86 -30.48 -0.18
C THR A 247 8.04 -29.77 -1.25
N SER A 248 6.84 -29.28 -0.91
CA SER A 248 6.07 -28.39 -1.79
C SER A 248 6.87 -27.15 -2.20
N GLY A 249 7.57 -26.54 -1.23
CA GLY A 249 8.46 -25.41 -1.49
C GLY A 249 9.59 -25.75 -2.47
N VAL A 250 10.22 -26.91 -2.35
CA VAL A 250 11.28 -27.35 -3.27
C VAL A 250 10.71 -27.64 -4.66
N ALA A 251 9.58 -28.34 -4.75
CA ALA A 251 8.91 -28.61 -6.03
C ALA A 251 8.53 -27.30 -6.76
N GLU A 252 8.02 -26.31 -6.04
CA GLU A 252 7.70 -24.99 -6.59
C GLU A 252 8.96 -24.30 -7.16
N LEU A 253 10.13 -24.47 -6.54
CA LEU A 253 11.38 -23.92 -7.08
C LEU A 253 11.79 -24.59 -8.40
N LEU A 254 11.60 -25.90 -8.54
CA LEU A 254 11.97 -26.61 -9.78
C LEU A 254 11.26 -26.01 -11.00
N ILE A 255 10.04 -25.53 -10.83
CA ILE A 255 9.23 -24.94 -11.91
C ILE A 255 9.47 -23.44 -12.03
N PHE A 256 9.45 -22.70 -10.91
CA PHE A 256 9.39 -21.25 -10.93
C PHE A 256 10.73 -20.54 -10.70
N HIS A 257 11.82 -21.26 -10.43
CA HIS A 257 13.16 -20.67 -10.27
C HIS A 257 13.63 -19.86 -11.49
N PRO A 258 13.33 -20.21 -12.75
CA PRO A 258 13.68 -19.38 -13.90
C PRO A 258 13.17 -17.94 -13.78
N VAL A 259 11.96 -17.76 -13.23
CA VAL A 259 11.35 -16.44 -13.06
C VAL A 259 12.06 -15.63 -11.98
N ASP A 260 12.49 -16.29 -10.90
CA ASP A 260 13.29 -15.64 -9.85
C ASP A 260 14.64 -15.18 -10.42
N THR A 261 15.30 -16.01 -11.22
CA THR A 261 16.56 -15.65 -11.90
C THR A 261 16.38 -14.48 -12.86
N VAL A 262 15.33 -14.49 -13.71
CA VAL A 262 14.98 -13.38 -14.61
C VAL A 262 14.79 -12.08 -13.81
N ALA A 263 13.99 -12.13 -12.75
CA ALA A 263 13.71 -10.96 -11.92
C ALA A 263 14.98 -10.39 -11.30
N LYS A 264 15.86 -11.24 -10.74
CA LYS A 264 17.11 -10.80 -10.11
C LYS A 264 18.12 -10.24 -11.12
N ARG A 265 18.23 -10.83 -12.32
CA ARG A 265 19.07 -10.28 -13.40
C ARG A 265 18.58 -8.89 -13.82
N LEU A 266 17.26 -8.72 -13.99
CA LEU A 266 16.66 -7.40 -14.30
C LEU A 266 16.91 -6.37 -13.19
N MET A 267 16.77 -6.73 -11.92
CA MET A 267 17.02 -5.84 -10.77
C MET A 267 18.47 -5.35 -10.69
N SER A 268 19.40 -6.25 -11.01
CA SER A 268 20.85 -5.96 -10.97
C SER A 268 21.33 -5.10 -12.15
N ASN A 269 20.59 -5.11 -13.27
CA ASN A 269 20.97 -4.40 -14.48
C ASN A 269 20.82 -2.89 -14.31
N LYS A 270 21.89 -2.14 -14.64
CA LYS A 270 21.91 -0.67 -14.61
C LYS A 270 21.39 -0.04 -15.90
N ASN A 271 21.45 -0.74 -17.02
CA ASN A 271 21.04 -0.18 -18.31
C ASN A 271 19.51 -0.06 -18.42
N LYS A 272 19.03 0.79 -19.33
CA LYS A 272 17.60 0.82 -19.68
C LYS A 272 17.20 -0.52 -20.30
N VAL A 273 16.06 -1.05 -19.87
CA VAL A 273 15.52 -2.31 -20.40
C VAL A 273 14.66 -1.97 -21.61
N SER A 274 15.02 -2.50 -22.76
CA SER A 274 14.31 -2.40 -24.03
C SER A 274 14.13 -3.80 -24.62
N PHE A 275 13.27 -3.93 -25.62
CA PHE A 275 13.04 -5.21 -26.31
C PHE A 275 14.34 -5.82 -26.87
N GLN A 276 15.26 -4.98 -27.37
CA GLN A 276 16.54 -5.41 -27.92
C GLN A 276 17.54 -5.86 -26.83
N THR A 277 17.48 -5.25 -25.64
CA THR A 277 18.47 -5.49 -24.56
C THR A 277 18.02 -6.58 -23.58
N ILE A 278 16.74 -6.95 -23.57
CA ILE A 278 16.18 -7.86 -22.56
C ILE A 278 16.77 -9.27 -22.63
N SER A 279 16.97 -9.82 -23.84
CA SER A 279 17.53 -11.17 -24.03
C SER A 279 18.98 -11.27 -23.52
N PRO A 280 19.91 -10.36 -23.91
CA PRO A 280 21.24 -10.29 -23.32
C PRO A 280 21.24 -10.15 -21.79
N ILE A 281 20.36 -9.33 -21.22
CA ILE A 281 20.26 -9.16 -19.76
C ILE A 281 19.81 -10.46 -19.07
N ILE A 282 18.79 -11.12 -19.64
CA ILE A 282 18.20 -12.32 -19.06
C ILE A 282 19.11 -13.53 -19.24
N PHE A 283 19.63 -13.79 -20.43
CA PHE A 283 20.32 -15.03 -20.79
C PHE A 283 21.84 -14.90 -20.82
N ARG A 284 22.40 -13.69 -20.79
CA ARG A 284 23.85 -13.42 -20.79
C ARG A 284 24.55 -14.11 -21.97
N ASP A 285 25.59 -14.88 -21.71
CA ASP A 285 26.34 -15.65 -22.71
C ASP A 285 25.48 -16.68 -23.44
N ALA A 286 24.29 -17.02 -22.92
CA ALA A 286 23.33 -17.87 -23.59
C ALA A 286 22.33 -17.11 -24.49
N ALA A 287 22.41 -15.78 -24.59
CA ALA A 287 21.44 -14.96 -25.33
C ALA A 287 21.37 -15.27 -26.84
N THR A 288 22.46 -15.76 -27.42
CA THR A 288 22.54 -16.19 -28.83
C THR A 288 22.42 -17.71 -28.99
N LYS A 289 22.37 -18.47 -27.89
CA LYS A 289 22.31 -19.94 -27.90
C LYS A 289 20.89 -20.48 -28.13
N PRO A 290 20.73 -21.77 -28.48
CA PRO A 290 19.41 -22.40 -28.65
C PRO A 290 18.52 -22.30 -27.41
N VAL A 291 17.21 -22.41 -27.63
CA VAL A 291 16.16 -22.22 -26.60
C VAL A 291 16.40 -23.11 -25.37
N LEU A 292 16.80 -24.37 -25.56
CA LEU A 292 17.05 -25.29 -24.47
C LEU A 292 18.23 -24.84 -23.58
N THR A 293 19.31 -24.36 -24.19
CA THR A 293 20.47 -23.82 -23.45
C THR A 293 20.11 -22.52 -22.72
N LYS A 294 19.29 -21.66 -23.34
CA LYS A 294 18.72 -20.47 -22.71
C LYS A 294 17.92 -20.84 -21.47
N PHE A 295 17.04 -21.81 -21.57
CA PHE A 295 16.22 -22.29 -20.45
C PHE A 295 17.08 -22.76 -19.28
N PHE A 296 18.04 -23.66 -19.51
CA PHE A 296 18.94 -24.15 -18.46
C PHE A 296 19.85 -23.06 -17.87
N SER A 297 20.17 -22.02 -18.63
CA SER A 297 20.93 -20.86 -18.11
C SER A 297 20.20 -20.06 -17.02
N LEU A 298 18.90 -20.32 -16.81
CA LEU A 298 18.07 -19.69 -15.78
C LEU A 298 18.03 -20.47 -14.46
N PHE A 299 18.70 -21.62 -14.37
CA PHE A 299 18.78 -22.44 -13.15
C PHE A 299 20.01 -22.24 -12.23
N PRO A 300 20.94 -21.27 -12.42
CA PRO A 300 22.04 -21.16 -11.49
C PRO A 300 21.53 -20.77 -10.11
N GLY A 301 22.08 -21.41 -9.09
CA GLY A 301 21.74 -21.14 -7.70
C GLY A 301 20.52 -21.88 -7.18
N LEU A 302 19.93 -22.80 -7.95
CA LEU A 302 18.79 -23.62 -7.51
C LEU A 302 19.05 -24.32 -6.17
N GLY A 303 20.23 -24.92 -5.97
CA GLY A 303 20.58 -25.57 -4.69
C GLY A 303 20.59 -24.60 -3.50
N TYR A 304 21.19 -23.42 -3.66
CA TYR A 304 21.15 -22.36 -2.64
C TYR A 304 19.73 -21.83 -2.42
N ALA A 305 18.92 -21.73 -3.49
CA ALA A 305 17.53 -21.33 -3.42
C ALA A 305 16.71 -22.35 -2.62
N ALA A 306 16.92 -23.65 -2.85
CA ALA A 306 16.28 -24.73 -2.11
C ALA A 306 16.68 -24.69 -0.63
N GLY A 307 17.98 -24.62 -0.32
CA GLY A 307 18.47 -24.53 1.07
C GLY A 307 17.92 -23.30 1.81
N TYR A 308 17.99 -22.12 1.19
CA TYR A 308 17.39 -20.91 1.73
C TYR A 308 15.88 -21.05 1.95
N LYS A 309 15.14 -21.63 1.00
CA LYS A 309 13.69 -21.75 1.10
C LYS A 309 13.26 -22.73 2.18
N VAL A 310 13.94 -23.87 2.32
CA VAL A 310 13.70 -24.82 3.42
C VAL A 310 13.97 -24.15 4.76
N ALA A 311 15.13 -23.51 4.92
CA ALA A 311 15.46 -22.78 6.16
C ALA A 311 14.44 -21.66 6.45
N GLN A 312 13.99 -20.95 5.42
CA GLN A 312 12.97 -19.91 5.53
C GLN A 312 11.62 -20.47 5.98
N ARG A 313 11.21 -21.64 5.49
CA ARG A 313 9.97 -22.30 5.92
C ARG A 313 10.07 -22.72 7.38
N ILE A 314 11.15 -23.40 7.77
CA ILE A 314 11.38 -23.81 9.17
C ILE A 314 11.32 -22.59 10.09
N TYR A 315 12.07 -21.55 9.77
CA TYR A 315 12.09 -20.32 10.56
C TYR A 315 10.72 -19.64 10.64
N LYS A 316 9.99 -19.52 9.53
CA LYS A 316 8.67 -18.86 9.54
C LYS A 316 7.61 -19.67 10.28
N PHE A 317 7.57 -20.98 10.08
CA PHE A 317 6.59 -21.85 10.74
C PHE A 317 6.91 -22.04 12.23
N GLY A 318 8.18 -22.04 12.63
CA GLY A 318 8.57 -22.07 14.04
C GLY A 318 8.44 -20.71 14.73
N GLY A 319 8.83 -19.61 14.05
CA GLY A 319 8.93 -18.28 14.65
C GLY A 319 7.63 -17.49 14.69
N GLN A 320 6.77 -17.60 13.67
CA GLN A 320 5.53 -16.81 13.63
C GLN A 320 4.55 -17.13 14.76
N PRO A 321 4.33 -18.42 15.15
CA PRO A 321 3.52 -18.75 16.32
C PRO A 321 4.03 -18.12 17.60
N TYR A 322 5.36 -18.12 17.81
CA TYR A 322 5.98 -17.48 18.98
C TYR A 322 5.63 -15.99 19.06
N PHE A 323 5.82 -15.23 17.96
CA PHE A 323 5.44 -13.81 17.94
C PHE A 323 3.94 -13.58 18.11
N ASN A 324 3.11 -14.44 17.51
CA ASN A 324 1.66 -14.39 17.69
C ASN A 324 1.27 -14.61 19.16
N ASP A 325 1.90 -15.55 19.85
CA ASP A 325 1.67 -15.83 21.27
C ASP A 325 2.09 -14.64 22.14
N VAL A 326 3.30 -14.10 21.91
CA VAL A 326 3.79 -12.92 22.65
C VAL A 326 2.84 -11.74 22.48
N ILE A 327 2.41 -11.43 21.25
CA ILE A 327 1.49 -10.33 20.96
C ILE A 327 0.11 -10.59 21.58
N SER A 328 -0.38 -11.83 21.50
CA SER A 328 -1.70 -12.19 22.04
C SER A 328 -1.75 -12.15 23.56
N ARG A 329 -0.67 -12.51 24.24
CA ARG A 329 -0.59 -12.49 25.71
C ARG A 329 -0.44 -11.07 26.26
N HIS A 330 0.40 -10.23 25.64
CA HIS A 330 0.80 -8.96 26.25
C HIS A 330 0.14 -7.72 25.61
N TYR A 331 -0.30 -7.81 24.35
CA TYR A 331 -0.71 -6.64 23.56
C TYR A 331 -2.11 -6.74 22.94
N LYS A 332 -2.83 -7.86 23.12
CA LYS A 332 -4.15 -8.08 22.51
C LYS A 332 -5.12 -6.94 22.82
N THR A 333 -5.23 -6.55 24.09
CA THR A 333 -6.15 -5.49 24.55
C THR A 333 -5.86 -4.15 23.89
N GLN A 334 -4.58 -3.82 23.73
CA GLN A 334 -4.13 -2.59 23.08
C GLN A 334 -4.52 -2.59 21.60
N PHE A 335 -4.26 -3.69 20.88
CA PHE A 335 -4.66 -3.82 19.49
C PHE A 335 -6.18 -3.78 19.30
N THR A 336 -6.96 -4.45 20.18
CA THR A 336 -8.43 -4.42 20.09
C THR A 336 -8.99 -3.03 20.40
N ASN A 337 -8.43 -2.31 21.37
CA ASN A 337 -8.88 -0.97 21.72
C ASN A 337 -8.55 0.05 20.62
N THR A 338 -7.38 -0.07 19.98
CA THR A 338 -6.96 0.87 18.93
C THR A 338 -7.65 0.61 17.59
N PHE A 339 -7.81 -0.65 17.19
CA PHE A 339 -8.28 -0.99 15.85
C PHE A 339 -9.68 -1.62 15.83
N GLY A 340 -10.28 -1.93 16.98
CA GLY A 340 -11.50 -2.73 17.10
C GLY A 340 -11.22 -4.23 17.02
N GLU A 341 -12.20 -5.06 17.36
CA GLU A 341 -12.02 -6.51 17.51
C GLU A 341 -11.56 -7.20 16.20
N ARG A 342 -12.27 -6.93 15.09
CA ARG A 342 -12.00 -7.54 13.78
C ARG A 342 -10.66 -7.10 13.18
N LYS A 343 -10.39 -5.78 13.16
CA LYS A 343 -9.14 -5.22 12.60
C LYS A 343 -7.97 -5.40 13.55
N GLY A 344 -8.20 -5.44 14.86
CA GLY A 344 -7.18 -5.73 15.88
C GLY A 344 -6.53 -7.09 15.66
N LYS A 345 -7.34 -8.14 15.45
CA LYS A 345 -6.82 -9.49 15.12
C LYS A 345 -5.96 -9.49 13.85
N MET A 346 -6.37 -8.77 12.81
CA MET A 346 -5.59 -8.62 11.58
C MET A 346 -4.27 -7.87 11.83
N MET A 347 -4.31 -6.77 12.57
CA MET A 347 -3.12 -5.97 12.87
C MET A 347 -2.13 -6.73 13.74
N MET A 348 -2.60 -7.57 14.67
CA MET A 348 -1.75 -8.48 15.43
C MET A 348 -1.04 -9.48 14.50
N GLN A 349 -1.78 -10.12 13.59
CA GLN A 349 -1.20 -11.05 12.61
C GLN A 349 -0.20 -10.37 11.68
N ALA A 350 -0.49 -9.15 11.22
CA ALA A 350 0.41 -8.36 10.40
C ALA A 350 1.69 -7.98 11.18
N THR A 351 1.56 -7.63 12.46
CA THR A 351 2.69 -7.32 13.33
C THR A 351 3.54 -8.56 13.58
N ALA A 352 2.94 -9.71 13.90
CA ALA A 352 3.65 -10.97 14.07
C ALA A 352 4.38 -11.39 12.77
N GLY A 353 3.71 -11.25 11.63
CA GLY A 353 4.30 -11.49 10.31
C GLY A 353 5.48 -10.55 10.01
N SER A 354 5.35 -9.25 10.33
CA SER A 354 6.43 -8.26 10.20
C SER A 354 7.62 -8.61 11.08
N LEU A 355 7.40 -8.94 12.36
CA LEU A 355 8.47 -9.32 13.29
C LEU A 355 9.19 -10.60 12.84
N THR A 356 8.42 -11.60 12.41
CA THR A 356 8.96 -12.82 11.81
C THR A 356 9.81 -12.47 10.59
N GLY A 357 9.28 -11.67 9.67
CA GLY A 357 10.00 -11.24 8.46
C GLY A 357 11.24 -10.41 8.76
N ILE A 358 11.23 -9.56 9.79
CA ILE A 358 12.40 -8.80 10.23
C ILE A 358 13.51 -9.75 10.71
N GLY A 359 13.16 -10.75 11.53
CA GLY A 359 14.13 -11.73 12.03
C GLY A 359 14.66 -12.70 10.95
N GLU A 360 14.08 -12.69 9.74
CA GLU A 360 14.62 -13.42 8.59
C GLU A 360 16.05 -12.98 8.20
N VAL A 361 16.55 -11.87 8.76
CA VAL A 361 17.97 -11.48 8.70
C VAL A 361 18.91 -12.60 9.16
N VAL A 362 18.48 -13.50 10.06
CA VAL A 362 19.29 -14.67 10.44
C VAL A 362 19.64 -15.54 9.24
N LEU A 363 18.76 -15.60 8.22
CA LEU A 363 18.94 -16.38 6.99
C LEU A 363 19.63 -15.60 5.86
N LEU A 364 20.06 -14.37 6.13
CA LEU A 364 20.67 -13.49 5.13
C LEU A 364 21.89 -14.10 4.44
N PRO A 365 22.77 -14.88 5.11
CA PRO A 365 23.88 -15.52 4.41
C PRO A 365 23.43 -16.45 3.29
N LEU A 366 22.39 -17.26 3.51
CA LEU A 366 21.85 -18.15 2.48
C LEU A 366 21.19 -17.35 1.34
N ASP A 367 20.49 -16.25 1.66
CA ASP A 367 19.89 -15.38 0.66
C ASP A 367 20.94 -14.68 -0.22
N ALA A 368 22.03 -14.20 0.40
CA ALA A 368 23.14 -13.57 -0.31
C ALA A 368 23.81 -14.55 -1.28
N LEU A 369 24.07 -15.79 -0.85
CA LEU A 369 24.64 -16.83 -1.71
C LEU A 369 23.72 -17.18 -2.88
N LYS A 370 22.41 -17.33 -2.62
CA LYS A 370 21.39 -17.56 -3.65
C LYS A 370 21.39 -16.44 -4.70
N ILE A 371 21.23 -15.18 -4.26
CA ILE A 371 21.13 -14.02 -5.16
C ILE A 371 22.41 -13.90 -5.98
N LYS A 372 23.58 -14.03 -5.35
CA LYS A 372 24.84 -13.91 -6.05
C LYS A 372 25.06 -15.05 -7.03
N ARG A 373 24.64 -16.28 -6.74
CA ARG A 373 24.74 -17.38 -7.73
C ARG A 373 23.79 -17.17 -8.92
N GLN A 374 22.62 -16.56 -8.73
CA GLN A 374 21.68 -16.23 -9.82
C GLN A 374 22.20 -15.08 -10.72
N VAL A 375 22.92 -14.12 -10.13
CA VAL A 375 23.35 -12.86 -10.78
C VAL A 375 24.84 -12.81 -11.09
N ASN A 376 25.69 -13.62 -10.49
CA ASN A 376 27.11 -13.73 -10.84
C ASN A 376 27.60 -15.16 -10.55
N PRO A 377 27.28 -16.13 -11.43
CA PRO A 377 27.74 -17.50 -11.25
C PRO A 377 29.27 -17.62 -11.18
N GLU A 378 30.00 -16.77 -11.89
CA GLU A 378 31.46 -16.83 -11.99
C GLU A 378 32.15 -16.57 -10.65
N ALA A 379 31.54 -15.75 -9.78
CA ALA A 379 32.04 -15.50 -8.42
C ALA A 379 32.16 -16.77 -7.54
N PHE A 380 31.60 -17.90 -7.98
CA PHE A 380 31.62 -19.18 -7.26
C PHE A 380 32.48 -20.24 -7.94
N ARG A 381 33.09 -19.96 -9.12
CA ARG A 381 33.94 -20.95 -9.81
C ARG A 381 35.15 -21.29 -8.93
N GLY A 382 35.39 -22.58 -8.74
CA GLY A 382 36.52 -23.09 -7.95
C GLY A 382 36.41 -22.91 -6.43
N ARG A 383 35.29 -22.40 -5.90
CA ARG A 383 35.08 -22.22 -4.46
C ARG A 383 33.92 -23.08 -3.95
N GLY A 384 34.20 -23.93 -2.96
CA GLY A 384 33.18 -24.72 -2.27
C GLY A 384 32.31 -23.87 -1.33
N VAL A 385 31.11 -24.35 -0.99
CA VAL A 385 30.15 -23.62 -0.13
C VAL A 385 30.75 -23.23 1.21
N ILE A 386 31.40 -24.18 1.89
CA ILE A 386 32.00 -23.98 3.21
C ILE A 386 33.10 -22.91 3.14
N ARG A 387 33.97 -23.00 2.12
CA ARG A 387 35.05 -22.06 1.89
C ARG A 387 34.52 -20.64 1.67
N ILE A 388 33.47 -20.47 0.86
CA ILE A 388 32.83 -19.16 0.67
C ILE A 388 32.24 -18.66 1.99
N PHE A 389 31.60 -19.53 2.77
CA PHE A 389 31.03 -19.12 4.05
C PHE A 389 32.12 -18.62 5.03
N MET A 390 33.25 -19.31 5.09
CA MET A 390 34.39 -18.96 5.94
C MET A 390 35.12 -17.69 5.45
N GLU A 391 35.41 -17.58 4.15
CA GLU A 391 36.11 -16.43 3.56
C GLU A 391 35.27 -15.15 3.65
N GLU A 392 33.98 -15.25 3.34
CA GLU A 392 33.11 -14.07 3.25
C GLU A 392 32.56 -13.63 4.63
N GLY A 393 32.41 -14.56 5.57
CA GLY A 393 32.02 -14.33 6.96
C GLY A 393 30.88 -13.31 7.13
N THR A 394 31.15 -12.24 7.88
CA THR A 394 30.17 -11.19 8.19
C THR A 394 29.72 -10.39 6.97
N THR A 395 30.48 -10.41 5.87
CA THR A 395 30.09 -9.69 4.65
C THR A 395 28.87 -10.30 3.96
N LEU A 396 28.52 -11.54 4.29
CA LEU A 396 27.29 -12.20 3.87
C LEU A 396 26.03 -11.53 4.47
N TYR A 397 26.18 -10.77 5.56
CA TYR A 397 25.10 -9.97 6.14
C TYR A 397 24.95 -8.58 5.51
N ARG A 398 25.64 -8.28 4.40
CA ARG A 398 25.44 -7.03 3.67
C ARG A 398 23.97 -6.88 3.24
N GLY A 399 23.42 -5.69 3.44
CA GLY A 399 22.02 -5.40 3.14
C GLY A 399 21.02 -5.90 4.19
N TRP A 400 21.46 -6.20 5.42
CA TRP A 400 20.57 -6.60 6.53
C TRP A 400 19.47 -5.57 6.79
N GLY A 401 19.83 -4.28 6.91
CA GLY A 401 18.85 -3.21 7.14
C GLY A 401 17.81 -3.11 6.02
N TRP A 402 18.22 -3.31 4.77
CA TRP A 402 17.32 -3.34 3.62
C TRP A 402 16.40 -4.56 3.61
N THR A 403 16.87 -5.69 4.14
CA THR A 403 16.05 -6.89 4.31
C THR A 403 14.96 -6.66 5.35
N MET A 404 15.31 -6.07 6.51
CA MET A 404 14.33 -5.73 7.55
C MET A 404 13.32 -4.69 7.03
N ALA A 405 13.83 -3.62 6.42
CA ALA A 405 13.02 -2.54 5.87
C ALA A 405 12.06 -3.04 4.78
N ARG A 406 12.46 -4.04 3.98
CA ARG A 406 11.61 -4.67 2.96
C ARG A 406 10.46 -5.47 3.59
N ASN A 407 10.77 -6.25 4.62
CA ASN A 407 9.87 -7.27 5.14
C ASN A 407 8.74 -6.69 6.00
N ALA A 408 8.95 -5.56 6.69
CA ALA A 408 7.92 -4.96 7.53
C ALA A 408 6.76 -4.35 6.70
N PRO A 409 6.98 -3.41 5.76
CA PRO A 409 5.92 -2.82 4.94
C PRO A 409 5.28 -3.85 4.01
N GLY A 410 6.06 -4.83 3.51
CA GLY A 410 5.54 -5.92 2.71
C GLY A 410 4.51 -6.77 3.45
N SER A 411 4.70 -7.02 4.74
CA SER A 411 3.77 -7.81 5.56
C SER A 411 2.46 -7.04 5.80
N PHE A 412 2.54 -5.75 6.12
CA PHE A 412 1.33 -4.92 6.25
C PHE A 412 0.55 -4.82 4.94
N ALA A 413 1.24 -4.66 3.81
CA ALA A 413 0.60 -4.64 2.50
C ALA A 413 -0.07 -5.98 2.16
N LEU A 414 0.55 -7.11 2.54
CA LEU A 414 -0.02 -8.46 2.36
C LEU A 414 -1.36 -8.58 3.10
N PHE A 415 -1.35 -8.39 4.42
CA PHE A 415 -2.55 -8.59 5.24
C PHE A 415 -3.61 -7.52 4.99
N GLY A 416 -3.19 -6.27 4.82
CA GLY A 416 -4.09 -5.15 4.57
C GLY A 416 -4.83 -5.28 3.24
N ALA A 417 -4.12 -5.59 2.15
CA ALA A 417 -4.78 -5.78 0.85
C ALA A 417 -5.66 -7.03 0.83
N SER A 418 -5.23 -8.15 1.42
CA SER A 418 -6.09 -9.34 1.55
C SER A 418 -7.39 -9.04 2.32
N ALA A 419 -7.32 -8.25 3.40
CA ALA A 419 -8.49 -7.87 4.17
C ALA A 419 -9.42 -6.93 3.38
N VAL A 420 -8.85 -5.91 2.72
CA VAL A 420 -9.63 -5.00 1.87
C VAL A 420 -10.32 -5.77 0.75
N THR A 421 -9.63 -6.72 0.10
CA THR A 421 -10.24 -7.56 -0.93
C THR A 421 -11.39 -8.39 -0.37
N LYS A 422 -11.22 -9.03 0.79
CA LYS A 422 -12.30 -9.80 1.42
C LYS A 422 -13.50 -8.93 1.78
N GLU A 423 -13.27 -7.79 2.43
CA GLU A 423 -14.34 -6.94 2.96
C GLU A 423 -15.05 -6.15 1.86
N TYR A 424 -14.31 -5.48 0.98
CA TYR A 424 -14.87 -4.51 0.03
C TYR A 424 -15.03 -5.03 -1.39
N VAL A 425 -14.24 -6.03 -1.81
CA VAL A 425 -14.34 -6.58 -3.18
C VAL A 425 -15.22 -7.83 -3.20
N LEU A 426 -15.11 -8.67 -2.18
CA LEU A 426 -15.79 -9.96 -2.11
C LEU A 426 -16.96 -9.98 -1.11
N ASN A 427 -17.21 -8.86 -0.40
CA ASN A 427 -18.28 -8.70 0.59
C ASN A 427 -18.33 -9.79 1.67
N VAL A 428 -17.16 -10.30 2.07
CA VAL A 428 -17.01 -11.31 3.12
C VAL A 428 -17.07 -10.62 4.47
N GLN A 429 -18.20 -10.76 5.15
CA GLN A 429 -18.40 -10.20 6.50
C GLN A 429 -17.82 -11.08 7.61
N ASP A 430 -17.86 -12.41 7.43
CA ASP A 430 -17.22 -13.35 8.33
C ASP A 430 -16.06 -14.04 7.61
N TYR A 431 -14.83 -13.71 8.00
CA TYR A 431 -13.63 -14.28 7.39
C TYR A 431 -13.49 -15.78 7.63
N SER A 432 -14.11 -16.32 8.68
CA SER A 432 -14.07 -17.76 8.96
C SER A 432 -14.91 -18.58 7.97
N LYS A 433 -15.90 -17.95 7.35
CA LYS A 433 -16.80 -18.55 6.34
C LYS A 433 -16.39 -18.23 4.90
N ALA A 434 -15.24 -17.59 4.71
CA ALA A 434 -14.75 -17.26 3.38
C ALA A 434 -14.52 -18.55 2.56
N THR A 435 -15.07 -18.59 1.35
CA THR A 435 -14.86 -19.75 0.45
C THR A 435 -13.40 -19.87 0.05
N TRP A 436 -13.01 -21.03 -0.46
CA TRP A 436 -11.67 -21.23 -0.99
C TRP A 436 -11.32 -20.19 -2.07
N THR A 437 -12.21 -19.96 -3.03
CA THR A 437 -12.02 -18.98 -4.10
C THR A 437 -11.85 -17.56 -3.56
N GLN A 438 -12.63 -17.17 -2.55
CA GLN A 438 -12.50 -15.86 -1.92
C GLN A 438 -11.15 -15.71 -1.20
N ASN A 439 -10.72 -16.74 -0.48
CA ASN A 439 -9.40 -16.77 0.16
C ASN A 439 -8.27 -16.73 -0.87
N PHE A 440 -8.42 -17.42 -2.00
CA PHE A 440 -7.44 -17.45 -3.07
C PHE A 440 -7.28 -16.09 -3.76
N ILE A 441 -8.39 -15.45 -4.15
CA ILE A 441 -8.39 -14.09 -4.73
C ILE A 441 -7.77 -13.09 -3.77
N ALA A 442 -8.15 -13.13 -2.49
CA ALA A 442 -7.58 -12.26 -1.46
C ALA A 442 -6.08 -12.50 -1.25
N SER A 443 -5.62 -13.75 -1.37
CA SER A 443 -4.20 -14.10 -1.25
C SER A 443 -3.39 -13.58 -2.43
N ILE A 444 -3.90 -13.64 -3.66
CA ILE A 444 -3.26 -13.04 -4.83
C ILE A 444 -3.17 -11.53 -4.65
N ALA A 445 -4.27 -10.87 -4.30
CA ALA A 445 -4.30 -9.41 -4.11
C ALA A 445 -3.30 -8.95 -3.03
N GLY A 446 -3.27 -9.67 -1.89
CA GLY A 446 -2.29 -9.46 -0.83
C GLY A 446 -0.85 -9.64 -1.31
N ALA A 447 -0.55 -10.75 -1.98
CA ALA A 447 0.79 -11.05 -2.47
C ALA A 447 1.28 -10.01 -3.49
N VAL A 448 0.41 -9.60 -4.43
CA VAL A 448 0.72 -8.54 -5.41
C VAL A 448 1.00 -7.20 -4.71
N ALA A 449 0.17 -6.81 -3.73
CA ALA A 449 0.37 -5.58 -2.97
C ALA A 449 1.70 -5.63 -2.20
N SER A 450 1.97 -6.74 -1.52
CA SER A 450 3.21 -7.01 -0.78
C SER A 450 4.45 -6.88 -1.66
N ILE A 451 4.46 -7.57 -2.80
CA ILE A 451 5.57 -7.54 -3.77
C ILE A 451 5.77 -6.13 -4.32
N THR A 452 4.70 -5.40 -4.63
CA THR A 452 4.75 -4.06 -5.19
C THR A 452 5.33 -3.05 -4.20
N VAL A 453 4.85 -3.06 -2.95
CA VAL A 453 5.35 -2.18 -1.88
C VAL A 453 6.81 -2.50 -1.54
N ALA A 454 7.18 -3.79 -1.56
CA ALA A 454 8.53 -4.24 -1.28
C ALA A 454 9.51 -4.05 -2.45
N ALA A 455 9.03 -3.80 -3.67
CA ALA A 455 9.86 -3.81 -4.88
C ALA A 455 11.03 -2.82 -4.85
N PRO A 456 10.85 -1.55 -4.43
CA PRO A 456 11.96 -0.59 -4.38
C PRO A 456 13.10 -1.08 -3.47
N LEU A 457 12.74 -1.60 -2.31
CA LEU A 457 13.69 -2.10 -1.31
C LEU A 457 14.37 -3.40 -1.77
N ASP A 458 13.64 -4.28 -2.46
CA ASP A 458 14.22 -5.50 -3.00
C ASP A 458 15.22 -5.22 -4.14
N THR A 459 14.96 -4.23 -4.99
CA THR A 459 15.89 -3.84 -6.06
C THR A 459 17.18 -3.26 -5.47
N VAL A 460 17.08 -2.37 -4.48
CA VAL A 460 18.25 -1.81 -3.78
C VAL A 460 19.03 -2.92 -3.08
N LYS A 461 18.36 -3.78 -2.31
CA LYS A 461 18.96 -4.95 -1.66
C LYS A 461 19.72 -5.83 -2.66
N THR A 462 19.09 -6.15 -3.79
CA THR A 462 19.68 -7.03 -4.81
C THR A 462 20.97 -6.44 -5.36
N ARG A 463 21.06 -5.12 -5.55
CA ARG A 463 22.28 -4.44 -6.02
C ARG A 463 23.39 -4.43 -4.98
N ILE A 464 23.05 -4.17 -3.71
CA ILE A 464 24.01 -4.24 -2.60
C ILE A 464 24.59 -5.65 -2.47
N GLN A 465 23.73 -6.68 -2.58
CA GLN A 465 24.16 -8.07 -2.45
C GLN A 465 24.91 -8.60 -3.68
N ASN A 466 24.63 -8.05 -4.86
CA ASN A 466 25.35 -8.40 -6.08
C ASN A 466 26.73 -7.74 -6.18
N ALA A 467 27.01 -6.68 -5.42
CA ALA A 467 28.33 -6.04 -5.44
C ALA A 467 29.46 -7.04 -5.12
N ASN A 468 30.65 -6.76 -5.66
CA ASN A 468 31.84 -7.59 -5.41
C ASN A 468 32.11 -7.75 -3.92
N PHE A 469 32.72 -8.87 -3.56
CA PHE A 469 32.92 -9.20 -2.15
C PHE A 469 33.87 -8.20 -1.47
N GLU A 470 34.86 -7.71 -2.22
CA GLU A 470 35.91 -6.79 -1.81
C GLU A 470 35.45 -5.33 -1.61
N HIS A 471 34.37 -4.91 -2.29
CA HIS A 471 33.87 -3.54 -2.21
C HIS A 471 32.48 -3.47 -1.58
N LYS A 472 32.41 -2.98 -0.34
CA LYS A 472 31.14 -2.70 0.33
C LYS A 472 30.50 -1.46 -0.31
N VAL A 473 29.29 -1.62 -0.85
CA VAL A 473 28.52 -0.51 -1.43
C VAL A 473 27.45 -0.07 -0.44
N SER A 474 27.42 1.22 -0.11
CA SER A 474 26.37 1.80 0.72
C SER A 474 25.03 1.80 -0.02
N GLY A 475 23.96 1.39 0.66
CA GLY A 475 22.62 1.39 0.06
C GLY A 475 22.12 2.78 -0.30
N ILE A 476 22.52 3.82 0.45
CA ILE A 476 22.18 5.21 0.13
C ILE A 476 22.85 5.62 -1.18
N THR A 477 24.09 5.20 -1.41
CA THR A 477 24.80 5.40 -2.68
C THR A 477 24.07 4.70 -3.82
N VAL A 478 23.65 3.44 -3.63
CA VAL A 478 22.85 2.71 -4.62
C VAL A 478 21.56 3.47 -4.97
N VAL A 479 20.84 4.00 -3.98
CA VAL A 479 19.62 4.79 -4.19
C VAL A 479 19.91 6.06 -4.99
N LYS A 480 20.95 6.80 -4.61
CA LYS A 480 21.37 8.03 -5.30
C LYS A 480 21.76 7.75 -6.75
N ASP A 481 22.57 6.73 -6.98
CA ASP A 481 23.02 6.33 -8.31
C ASP A 481 21.85 5.89 -9.20
N MET A 482 20.93 5.08 -8.65
CA MET A 482 19.71 4.67 -9.34
C MET A 482 18.88 5.88 -9.77
N LEU A 483 18.64 6.81 -8.85
CA LEU A 483 17.82 7.97 -9.13
C LEU A 483 18.47 8.90 -10.15
N LYS A 484 19.79 9.12 -10.03
CA LYS A 484 20.56 10.02 -10.90
C LYS A 484 20.78 9.46 -12.31
N HIS A 485 21.11 8.17 -12.43
CA HIS A 485 21.56 7.60 -13.70
C HIS A 485 20.49 6.75 -14.43
N GLU A 486 19.50 6.23 -13.72
CA GLU A 486 18.50 5.31 -14.31
C GLU A 486 17.06 5.83 -14.19
N GLY A 487 16.81 6.71 -13.23
CA GLY A 487 15.51 7.29 -12.94
C GLY A 487 14.66 6.45 -11.96
N PRO A 488 13.51 7.00 -11.53
CA PRO A 488 12.68 6.41 -10.46
C PRO A 488 12.01 5.09 -10.84
N THR A 489 11.86 4.79 -12.13
CA THR A 489 11.29 3.50 -12.59
C THR A 489 12.26 2.33 -12.38
N ALA A 490 13.57 2.60 -12.20
CA ALA A 490 14.58 1.57 -11.99
C ALA A 490 14.34 0.74 -10.72
N PHE A 491 13.69 1.34 -9.70
CA PHE A 491 13.33 0.68 -8.44
C PHE A 491 12.35 -0.49 -8.61
N PHE A 492 11.64 -0.55 -9.73
CA PHE A 492 10.64 -1.58 -10.03
C PHE A 492 11.11 -2.59 -11.10
N LYS A 493 12.39 -2.59 -11.46
CA LYS A 493 12.95 -3.60 -12.38
C LYS A 493 12.71 -5.00 -11.82
N GLY A 494 12.25 -5.92 -12.68
CA GLY A 494 11.92 -7.29 -12.31
C GLY A 494 10.63 -7.46 -11.49
N LEU A 495 9.80 -6.41 -11.33
CA LEU A 495 8.48 -6.53 -10.72
C LEU A 495 7.53 -7.38 -11.57
N THR A 496 7.49 -7.13 -12.89
CA THR A 496 6.60 -7.82 -13.83
C THR A 496 6.69 -9.34 -13.76
N PRO A 497 7.87 -9.98 -13.93
CA PRO A 497 7.97 -11.44 -13.85
C PRO A 497 7.49 -12.00 -12.50
N LYS A 498 7.72 -11.27 -11.40
CA LYS A 498 7.27 -11.69 -10.07
C LYS A 498 5.76 -11.67 -9.93
N ILE A 499 5.08 -10.64 -10.43
CA ILE A 499 3.62 -10.52 -10.37
C ILE A 499 2.95 -11.59 -11.22
N LEU A 500 3.47 -11.84 -12.44
CA LEU A 500 2.89 -12.79 -13.39
C LEU A 500 2.76 -14.20 -12.82
N VAL A 501 3.73 -14.63 -12.00
CA VAL A 501 3.71 -15.98 -11.43
C VAL A 501 2.98 -16.09 -10.09
N VAL A 502 2.49 -15.01 -9.48
CA VAL A 502 1.87 -15.08 -8.14
C VAL A 502 0.73 -16.10 -8.09
N GLY A 503 -0.23 -15.99 -9.02
CA GLY A 503 -1.36 -16.92 -9.10
C GLY A 503 -0.91 -18.37 -9.33
N PRO A 504 -0.23 -18.67 -10.46
CA PRO A 504 0.25 -20.01 -10.77
C PRO A 504 1.09 -20.64 -9.65
N LYS A 505 2.01 -19.87 -9.06
CA LYS A 505 2.88 -20.30 -7.96
C LYS A 505 2.09 -20.65 -6.71
N LEU A 506 1.08 -19.85 -6.36
CA LEU A 506 0.20 -20.12 -5.22
C LEU A 506 -0.64 -21.37 -5.42
N VAL A 507 -1.25 -21.56 -6.59
CA VAL A 507 -2.04 -22.77 -6.92
C VAL A 507 -1.15 -23.99 -6.80
N PHE A 508 -0.01 -24.00 -7.50
CA PHE A 508 0.90 -25.12 -7.51
C PHE A 508 1.34 -25.52 -6.09
N SER A 509 1.83 -24.54 -5.32
CA SER A 509 2.32 -24.78 -3.96
C SER A 509 1.23 -25.33 -3.03
N TYR A 510 0.01 -24.78 -3.15
CA TYR A 510 -1.13 -25.24 -2.36
C TYR A 510 -1.52 -26.67 -2.72
N THR A 511 -1.66 -26.99 -4.00
CA THR A 511 -2.02 -28.34 -4.48
C THR A 511 -1.00 -29.38 -4.00
N ILE A 512 0.29 -29.09 -4.14
CA ILE A 512 1.34 -30.01 -3.68
C ILE A 512 1.32 -30.14 -2.15
N ALA A 513 1.15 -29.05 -1.41
CA ALA A 513 1.09 -29.12 0.05
C ALA A 513 -0.13 -29.92 0.54
N GLN A 514 -1.31 -29.71 -0.05
CA GLN A 514 -2.53 -30.46 0.27
C GLN A 514 -2.41 -31.96 -0.05
N SER A 515 -1.62 -32.31 -1.06
CA SER A 515 -1.40 -33.71 -1.42
C SER A 515 -0.36 -34.38 -0.50
N LEU A 516 0.72 -33.65 -0.16
CA LEU A 516 1.86 -34.21 0.57
C LEU A 516 1.69 -34.21 2.08
N ILE A 517 0.99 -33.23 2.67
CA ILE A 517 0.81 -33.19 4.13
C ILE A 517 0.06 -34.43 4.65
N PRO A 518 -1.11 -34.82 4.09
CA PRO A 518 -1.81 -36.03 4.52
C PRO A 518 -1.01 -37.30 4.26
N LEU A 519 -0.21 -37.31 3.18
CA LEU A 519 0.67 -38.43 2.88
C LEU A 519 1.74 -38.60 3.96
N PHE A 520 2.43 -37.52 4.35
CA PHE A 520 3.45 -37.59 5.40
C PHE A 520 2.87 -37.89 6.78
N SER A 521 1.64 -37.44 7.05
CA SER A 521 0.91 -37.73 8.30
C SER A 521 0.72 -39.25 8.54
N LYS A 522 0.78 -40.08 7.49
CA LYS A 522 0.75 -41.54 7.62
C LYS A 522 2.06 -42.16 8.09
N TYR A 523 3.18 -41.43 7.98
CA TYR A 523 4.53 -41.94 8.22
C TYR A 523 5.23 -41.28 9.41
N VAL A 524 4.75 -40.13 9.88
CA VAL A 524 5.32 -39.31 10.98
C VAL A 524 4.20 -38.67 11.79
#